data_AF-A0A069IQ02-F1
#
_entry.id   AF-A0A069IQ02-F1
#
_cell.length_a   1.000
_cell.length_b   1.000
_cell.length_c   1.000
_cell.angle_alpha   90.00
_cell.angle_beta   90.00
_cell.angle_gamma   90.00
#
_symmetry.space_group_name_H-M   'P 1'
#
loop_
_entity.id
_entity.type
_entity.pdbx_description
1 polymer ?
#
loop_
_entity_poly.entity_id
_entity_poly.type
_entity_poly.pdbx_seq_one_letter_code
_entity_poly.pdbx_strand_id
1 'polypeptide(L)'
;MRVVSILKALTPLGWLAVAGVVAGLAAALLGGLGFRWDPLGLQQRRLAAAEARAASGERDARAQAAARRLESEGADAQLRRLDDFQQQQTAAARATATAVAQARNADDAEIPLESRRADRLRAHDRELCGLATDLDGCAGAAQPARGGDAAVRPGGFAG
;
A
#
# COMPACT_ATOMS: atom_id res chain seq x y z
N MET A 1 83.64 -34.13 11.05
CA MET A 1 83.20 -32.73 11.28
C MET A 1 81.82 -32.38 10.66
N ARG A 2 80.89 -33.34 10.46
CA ARG A 2 79.54 -33.04 9.90
C ARG A 2 78.43 -32.96 10.97
N VAL A 3 78.64 -33.59 12.13
CA VAL A 3 77.64 -33.65 13.22
C VAL A 3 77.48 -32.29 13.92
N VAL A 4 78.57 -31.52 14.06
CA VAL A 4 78.55 -30.21 14.74
C VAL A 4 77.76 -29.15 13.96
N SER A 5 77.73 -29.20 12.63
CA SER A 5 76.96 -28.24 11.80
C SER A 5 75.45 -28.49 11.84
N ILE A 6 75.01 -29.74 11.96
CA ILE A 6 73.58 -30.09 12.04
C ILE A 6 72.99 -29.64 13.39
N LEU A 7 73.74 -29.82 14.48
CA LEU A 7 73.36 -29.31 15.81
C LEU A 7 73.28 -27.78 15.88
N LYS A 8 74.13 -27.05 15.14
CA LYS A 8 74.08 -25.58 15.02
C LYS A 8 72.98 -25.07 14.08
N ALA A 9 72.41 -25.91 13.21
CA ALA A 9 71.27 -25.56 12.35
C ALA A 9 69.91 -25.85 13.03
N LEU A 10 69.89 -26.77 13.99
CA LEU A 10 68.73 -27.03 14.84
C LEU A 10 68.39 -25.86 15.78
N THR A 11 69.40 -25.10 16.24
CA THR A 11 69.17 -23.93 17.10
C THR A 11 68.42 -22.80 16.38
N PRO A 12 68.79 -22.31 15.17
CA PRO A 12 68.03 -21.25 14.49
C PRO A 12 66.64 -21.73 14.07
N LEU A 13 66.45 -22.99 13.67
CA LEU A 13 65.12 -23.54 13.39
C LEU A 13 64.25 -23.61 14.65
N GLY A 14 64.83 -24.00 15.78
CA GLY A 14 64.15 -24.00 17.07
C GLY A 14 63.72 -22.60 17.50
N TRP A 15 64.57 -21.59 17.29
CA TRP A 15 64.21 -20.20 17.54
C TRP A 15 63.08 -19.70 16.63
N LEU A 16 63.06 -20.09 15.35
CA LEU A 16 61.96 -19.77 14.44
C LEU A 16 60.65 -20.46 14.85
N ALA A 17 60.72 -21.73 15.28
CA ALA A 17 59.55 -22.45 15.78
C ALA A 17 58.99 -21.79 17.05
N VAL A 18 59.86 -21.43 18.01
CA VAL A 18 59.47 -20.71 19.23
C VAL A 18 58.91 -19.33 18.89
N ALA A 19 59.56 -18.57 18.00
CA ALA A 19 59.07 -17.26 17.56
C ALA A 19 57.70 -17.37 16.88
N GLY A 20 57.49 -18.39 16.04
CA GLY A 20 56.20 -18.65 15.39
C GLY A 20 55.11 -19.00 16.39
N VAL A 21 55.40 -19.85 17.39
CA VAL A 21 54.46 -20.20 18.46
C VAL A 21 54.12 -18.98 19.33
N VAL A 22 55.13 -18.18 19.71
CA VAL A 22 54.92 -16.96 20.49
C VAL A 22 54.13 -15.91 19.70
N ALA A 23 54.43 -15.73 18.42
CA ALA A 23 53.68 -14.82 17.56
C ALA A 23 52.24 -15.29 17.35
N GLY A 24 52.02 -16.60 17.18
CA GLY A 24 50.69 -17.20 17.08
C GLY A 24 49.88 -17.03 18.37
N LEU A 25 50.49 -17.28 19.53
CA LEU A 25 49.88 -17.04 20.84
C LEU A 25 49.59 -15.57 21.07
N ALA A 26 50.52 -14.67 20.72
CA ALA A 26 50.30 -13.24 20.80
C ALA A 26 49.14 -12.81 19.88
N ALA A 27 49.09 -13.27 18.63
CA ALA A 27 47.98 -12.97 17.73
C ALA A 27 46.63 -13.51 18.24
N ALA A 28 46.62 -14.72 18.83
CA ALA A 28 45.42 -15.30 19.43
C ALA A 28 44.96 -14.54 20.68
N LEU A 29 45.90 -14.12 21.53
CA LEU A 29 45.62 -13.32 22.73
C LEU A 29 45.16 -11.91 22.34
N LEU A 30 45.84 -11.23 21.41
CA LEU A 30 45.42 -9.92 20.92
C LEU A 30 44.07 -9.99 20.19
N GLY A 31 43.81 -11.05 19.44
CA GLY A 31 42.50 -11.34 18.85
C GLY A 31 41.42 -11.57 19.90
N GLY A 32 41.73 -12.28 20.99
CA GLY A 32 40.83 -12.53 22.13
C GLY A 32 40.59 -11.29 23.00
N LEU A 33 41.55 -10.36 23.08
CA LEU A 33 41.42 -9.07 23.75
C LEU A 33 40.81 -7.96 22.85
N GLY A 34 40.40 -8.28 21.62
CA GLY A 34 39.71 -7.36 20.71
C GLY A 34 40.62 -6.40 19.93
N PHE A 35 41.95 -6.59 20.00
CA PHE A 35 42.93 -5.80 19.25
C PHE A 35 42.98 -6.28 17.80
N ARG A 36 42.06 -5.76 16.98
CA ARG A 36 41.99 -6.05 15.54
C ARG A 36 42.86 -5.05 14.77
N TRP A 37 43.86 -5.55 14.06
CA TRP A 37 44.64 -4.74 13.14
C TRP A 37 43.80 -4.52 11.86
N ASP A 38 43.15 -3.35 11.73
CA ASP A 38 42.38 -2.94 10.53
C ASP A 38 42.85 -1.55 10.05
N PRO A 39 44.01 -1.46 9.39
CA PRO A 39 44.58 -0.17 8.95
C PRO A 39 43.75 0.52 7.85
N LEU A 40 42.84 -0.20 7.19
CA LEU A 40 42.00 0.32 6.09
C LEU A 40 40.55 0.58 6.52
N GLY A 41 40.20 0.32 7.78
CA GLY A 41 38.85 0.55 8.32
C GLY A 41 37.75 -0.23 7.61
N LEU A 42 38.07 -1.38 6.99
CA LEU A 42 37.12 -2.13 6.18
C LEU A 42 35.94 -2.65 7.01
N GLN A 43 36.16 -2.98 8.28
CA GLN A 43 35.09 -3.43 9.17
C GLN A 43 34.11 -2.31 9.52
N GLN A 44 34.63 -1.11 9.80
CA GLN A 44 33.79 0.06 10.05
C GLN A 44 32.98 0.42 8.79
N ARG A 45 33.59 0.35 7.61
CA ARG A 45 32.88 0.57 6.34
C ARG A 45 31.78 -0.47 6.09
N ARG A 46 32.04 -1.74 6.38
CA ARG A 46 31.03 -2.81 6.26
C ARG A 46 29.87 -2.60 7.24
N LEU A 47 30.18 -2.23 8.48
CA LEU A 47 29.19 -1.93 9.50
C LEU A 47 28.35 -0.71 9.12
N ALA A 48 28.98 0.40 8.73
CA ALA A 48 28.27 1.59 8.26
C ALA A 48 27.41 1.30 7.02
N ALA A 49 27.89 0.47 6.08
CA ALA A 49 27.10 0.04 4.93
C ALA A 49 25.94 -0.88 5.33
N ALA A 50 26.08 -1.71 6.36
CA ALA A 50 25.00 -2.54 6.89
C ALA A 50 23.94 -1.69 7.62
N GLU A 51 24.37 -0.75 8.47
CA GLU A 51 23.51 0.20 9.16
C GLU A 51 22.76 1.09 8.17
N ALA A 52 23.43 1.59 7.12
CA ALA A 52 22.78 2.39 6.08
C ALA A 52 21.70 1.59 5.33
N ARG A 53 21.95 0.31 5.00
CA ARG A 53 20.97 -0.57 4.37
C ARG A 53 19.79 -0.88 5.30
N ALA A 54 20.05 -1.08 6.59
CA ALA A 54 18.99 -1.29 7.57
C ALA A 54 18.13 -0.03 7.71
N ALA A 55 18.75 1.15 7.82
CA ALA A 55 18.06 2.43 7.91
C ALA A 55 17.24 2.74 6.65
N SER A 56 17.73 2.42 5.44
CA SER A 56 16.94 2.57 4.21
C SER A 56 15.78 1.57 4.19
N GLY A 57 16.02 0.30 4.53
CA GLY A 57 14.98 -0.73 4.58
C GLY A 57 13.84 -0.39 5.56
N GLU A 58 14.16 0.18 6.72
CA GLU A 58 13.15 0.67 7.67
C GLU A 58 12.31 1.82 7.09
N ARG A 59 12.94 2.77 6.39
CA ARG A 59 12.22 3.87 5.74
C ARG A 59 11.30 3.35 4.65
N ASP A 60 11.78 2.44 3.81
CA ASP A 60 11.01 1.83 2.74
C ASP A 60 9.84 1.00 3.31
N ALA A 61 10.07 0.25 4.38
CA ALA A 61 9.03 -0.50 5.07
C ALA A 61 7.93 0.41 5.66
N ARG A 62 8.31 1.54 6.26
CA ARG A 62 7.36 2.55 6.75
C ARG A 62 6.59 3.19 5.60
N ALA A 63 7.25 3.53 4.50
CA ALA A 63 6.62 4.09 3.32
C ALA A 63 5.62 3.11 2.68
N GLN A 64 5.99 1.84 2.54
CA GLN A 64 5.10 0.79 2.04
C GLN A 64 3.92 0.54 2.99
N ALA A 65 4.13 0.56 4.31
CA ALA A 65 3.06 0.42 5.28
C ALA A 65 2.06 1.59 5.21
N ALA A 66 2.55 2.83 5.01
CA ALA A 66 1.70 3.99 4.79
C ALA A 66 0.92 3.90 3.47
N ALA A 67 1.57 3.48 2.38
CA ALA A 67 0.92 3.26 1.09
C ALA A 67 -0.20 2.22 1.17
N ARG A 68 0.07 1.06 1.79
CA ARG A 68 -0.94 0.00 2.00
C ARG A 68 -2.15 0.47 2.82
N ARG A 69 -1.94 1.35 3.81
CA ARG A 69 -3.03 1.95 4.58
C ARG A 69 -3.93 2.80 3.69
N LEU A 70 -3.35 3.70 2.90
CA LEU A 70 -4.09 4.54 1.96
C LEU A 70 -4.82 3.70 0.90
N GLU A 71 -4.19 2.64 0.39
CA GLU A 71 -4.82 1.68 -0.52
C GLU A 71 -6.03 0.99 0.12
N SER A 72 -5.90 0.53 1.38
CA SER A 72 -7.01 -0.10 2.10
C SER A 72 -8.15 0.87 2.39
N GLU A 73 -7.84 2.10 2.82
CA GLU A 73 -8.84 3.15 3.05
C GLU A 73 -9.58 3.52 1.76
N GLY A 74 -8.85 3.59 0.64
CA GLY A 74 -9.40 3.83 -0.69
C GLY A 74 -10.30 2.68 -1.16
N ALA A 75 -9.89 1.43 -0.94
CA ALA A 75 -10.67 0.24 -1.28
C ALA A 75 -11.98 0.19 -0.47
N ASP A 76 -11.93 0.43 0.84
CA ASP A 76 -13.12 0.48 1.69
C ASP A 76 -14.08 1.58 1.26
N ALA A 77 -13.58 2.75 0.90
CA ALA A 77 -14.40 3.84 0.40
C ALA A 77 -15.07 3.50 -0.95
N GLN A 78 -14.39 2.75 -1.83
CA GLN A 78 -14.99 2.28 -3.08
C GLN A 78 -16.07 1.22 -2.84
N LEU A 79 -15.81 0.27 -1.93
CA LEU A 79 -16.79 -0.76 -1.56
C LEU A 79 -18.04 -0.15 -0.95
N ARG A 80 -17.91 0.84 -0.06
CA ARG A 80 -19.07 1.57 0.49
C ARG A 80 -19.90 2.24 -0.61
N ARG A 81 -19.26 2.96 -1.54
CA ARG A 81 -19.96 3.59 -2.67
C ARG A 81 -20.69 2.57 -3.55
N LEU A 82 -20.08 1.41 -3.79
CA LEU A 82 -20.70 0.35 -4.57
C LEU A 82 -21.91 -0.26 -3.84
N ASP A 83 -21.79 -0.51 -2.54
CA ASP A 83 -22.88 -1.03 -1.71
C ASP A 83 -24.05 -0.04 -1.66
N ASP A 84 -23.78 1.25 -1.41
CA ASP A 84 -24.80 2.31 -1.43
C ASP A 84 -25.55 2.34 -2.77
N PHE A 85 -24.81 2.26 -3.88
CA PHE A 85 -25.39 2.22 -5.22
C PHE A 85 -26.24 0.95 -5.46
N GLN A 86 -25.77 -0.22 -5.03
CA GLN A 86 -26.53 -1.48 -5.14
C GLN A 86 -27.80 -1.45 -4.29
N GLN A 87 -27.74 -0.87 -3.09
CA GLN A 87 -28.90 -0.68 -2.22
C GLN A 87 -29.93 0.24 -2.88
N GLN A 88 -29.50 1.36 -3.45
CA GLN A 88 -30.37 2.29 -4.18
C GLN A 88 -31.02 1.62 -5.39
N GLN A 89 -30.26 0.89 -6.22
CA GLN A 89 -30.81 0.16 -7.36
C GLN A 89 -31.86 -0.87 -6.92
N THR A 90 -31.57 -1.63 -5.86
CA THR A 90 -32.49 -2.64 -5.34
C THR A 90 -33.77 -2.01 -4.81
N ALA A 91 -33.66 -0.89 -4.08
CA ALA A 91 -34.80 -0.15 -3.57
C ALA A 91 -35.67 0.41 -4.70
N ALA A 92 -35.06 1.05 -5.71
CA ALA A 92 -35.77 1.56 -6.88
C ALA A 92 -36.47 0.44 -7.65
N ALA A 93 -35.79 -0.69 -7.91
CA ALA A 93 -36.38 -1.84 -8.59
C ALA A 93 -37.59 -2.41 -7.82
N ARG A 94 -37.51 -2.48 -6.49
CA ARG A 94 -38.64 -2.90 -5.65
C ARG A 94 -39.80 -1.92 -5.70
N ALA A 95 -39.54 -0.63 -5.55
CA ALA A 95 -40.56 0.42 -5.64
C ALA A 95 -41.29 0.37 -7.00
N THR A 96 -40.54 0.26 -8.10
CA THR A 96 -41.11 0.15 -9.45
C THR A 96 -41.89 -1.15 -9.63
N ALA A 97 -41.41 -2.28 -9.14
CA ALA A 97 -42.16 -3.54 -9.21
C ALA A 97 -43.51 -3.45 -8.47
N THR A 98 -43.52 -2.84 -7.27
CA THR A 98 -44.74 -2.58 -6.50
C THR A 98 -45.67 -1.63 -7.24
N ALA A 99 -45.17 -0.53 -7.78
CA ALA A 99 -45.97 0.44 -8.54
C ALA A 99 -46.60 -0.19 -9.80
N VAL A 100 -45.85 -1.02 -10.53
CA VAL A 100 -46.36 -1.76 -11.70
C VAL A 100 -47.45 -2.75 -11.28
N ALA A 101 -47.25 -3.50 -10.20
CA ALA A 101 -48.26 -4.42 -9.68
C ALA A 101 -49.55 -3.67 -9.28
N GLN A 102 -49.44 -2.55 -8.58
CA GLN A 102 -50.59 -1.71 -8.23
C GLN A 102 -51.29 -1.17 -9.48
N ALA A 103 -50.53 -0.68 -10.47
CA ALA A 103 -51.10 -0.14 -11.70
C ALA A 103 -51.87 -1.19 -12.52
N ARG A 104 -51.39 -2.44 -12.55
CA ARG A 104 -52.07 -3.55 -13.26
C ARG A 104 -53.35 -4.02 -12.58
N ASN A 105 -53.44 -3.88 -11.26
CA ASN A 105 -54.61 -4.31 -10.48
C ASN A 105 -55.60 -3.17 -10.19
N ALA A 106 -55.34 -1.95 -10.68
CA ALA A 106 -56.21 -0.82 -10.45
C ALA A 106 -57.44 -0.86 -11.36
N ASP A 107 -58.58 -0.40 -10.84
CA ASP A 107 -59.86 -0.41 -11.58
C ASP A 107 -59.82 0.44 -12.87
N ASP A 108 -58.87 1.38 -12.95
CA ASP A 108 -58.64 2.28 -14.08
C ASP A 108 -57.55 1.79 -15.04
N ALA A 109 -57.07 0.54 -14.91
CA ALA A 109 -55.94 0.00 -15.68
C ALA A 109 -56.13 0.12 -17.20
N GLU A 110 -57.36 -0.08 -17.68
CA GLU A 110 -57.72 -0.03 -19.10
C GLU A 110 -58.18 1.35 -19.58
N ILE A 111 -58.22 2.36 -18.69
CA ILE A 111 -58.66 3.71 -19.04
C ILE A 111 -57.41 4.58 -19.31
N PRO A 112 -57.13 4.95 -20.57
CA PRO A 112 -55.99 5.80 -20.87
C PRO A 112 -56.17 7.18 -20.24
N LEU A 113 -55.12 7.71 -19.59
CA LEU A 113 -55.02 9.08 -19.09
C LEU A 113 -56.08 9.51 -18.05
N GLU A 114 -56.59 8.58 -17.25
CA GLU A 114 -57.37 8.94 -16.06
C GLU A 114 -56.48 9.72 -15.05
N SER A 115 -57.06 10.76 -14.45
CA SER A 115 -56.49 11.63 -13.42
C SER A 115 -55.82 10.85 -12.28
N ARG A 116 -56.51 9.82 -11.76
CA ARG A 116 -56.00 8.91 -10.72
C ARG A 116 -54.74 8.16 -11.15
N ARG A 117 -54.63 7.79 -12.43
CA ARG A 117 -53.42 7.16 -12.98
C ARG A 117 -52.24 8.13 -13.02
N ALA A 118 -52.49 9.37 -13.43
CA ALA A 118 -51.46 10.42 -13.44
C ALA A 118 -50.96 10.73 -12.02
N ASP A 119 -51.84 10.74 -11.03
CA ASP A 119 -51.47 10.99 -9.63
C ASP A 119 -50.62 9.85 -9.04
N ARG A 120 -50.93 8.59 -9.37
CA ARG A 120 -50.09 7.45 -8.97
C ARG A 120 -48.71 7.49 -9.62
N LEU A 121 -48.62 7.89 -10.90
CA LEU A 121 -47.34 8.05 -11.58
C LEU A 121 -46.48 9.13 -10.91
N ARG A 122 -47.06 10.30 -10.63
CA ARG A 122 -46.35 11.38 -9.91
C ARG A 122 -45.93 10.96 -8.49
N ALA A 123 -46.75 10.14 -7.81
CA ALA A 123 -46.39 9.61 -6.51
C ALA A 123 -45.18 8.66 -6.60
N HIS A 124 -45.15 7.78 -7.60
CA HIS A 124 -44.01 6.91 -7.86
C HIS A 124 -42.74 7.70 -8.23
N ASP A 125 -42.86 8.72 -9.08
CA ASP A 125 -41.72 9.58 -9.44
C ASP A 125 -41.13 10.30 -8.21
N ARG A 126 -41.98 10.75 -7.27
CA ARG A 126 -41.52 11.33 -6.00
C ARG A 126 -40.81 10.31 -5.12
N GLU A 127 -41.27 9.06 -5.10
CA GLU A 127 -40.61 7.97 -4.36
C GLU A 127 -39.23 7.68 -4.96
N LEU A 128 -39.12 7.60 -6.29
CA LEU A 128 -37.83 7.43 -6.98
C LEU A 128 -36.87 8.58 -6.68
N CYS A 129 -37.34 9.84 -6.70
CA CYS A 129 -36.54 10.99 -6.31
C CYS A 129 -36.14 11.01 -4.83
N GLY A 130 -36.90 10.34 -3.96
CA GLY A 130 -36.53 10.16 -2.54
C GLY A 130 -35.44 9.11 -2.35
N LEU A 131 -35.41 8.08 -3.21
CA LEU A 131 -34.41 7.01 -3.17
C LEU A 131 -33.08 7.41 -3.83
N ALA A 132 -33.14 8.19 -4.90
CA ALA A 132 -31.98 8.67 -5.64
C ALA A 132 -32.17 10.16 -5.98
N THR A 133 -31.74 11.00 -5.04
CA THR A 133 -31.95 12.46 -5.11
C THR A 133 -31.18 13.13 -6.25
N ASP A 134 -30.13 12.48 -6.74
CA ASP A 134 -29.22 12.94 -7.79
C ASP A 134 -29.69 12.61 -9.21
N LEU A 135 -30.78 11.85 -9.37
CA LEU A 135 -31.37 11.55 -10.69
C LEU A 135 -31.82 12.81 -11.42
N ASP A 136 -31.46 12.91 -12.71
CA ASP A 136 -31.90 14.00 -13.58
C ASP A 136 -33.43 14.18 -13.53
N GLY A 137 -33.87 15.40 -13.24
CA GLY A 137 -35.29 15.74 -13.08
C GLY A 137 -35.79 15.73 -11.63
N CYS A 138 -35.00 15.22 -10.68
CA CYS A 138 -35.27 15.36 -9.25
C CYS A 138 -34.73 16.69 -8.70
N ALA A 139 -35.39 17.22 -7.67
CA ALA A 139 -35.02 18.52 -7.10
C ALA A 139 -33.61 18.56 -6.48
N GLY A 140 -33.06 17.40 -6.11
CA GLY A 140 -31.72 17.25 -5.54
C GLY A 140 -30.60 17.06 -6.57
N ALA A 141 -30.94 16.89 -7.87
CA ALA A 141 -29.94 16.74 -8.90
C ALA A 141 -29.18 18.06 -9.06
N ALA A 142 -27.91 18.06 -8.67
CA ALA A 142 -27.02 19.14 -9.03
C ALA A 142 -27.03 19.24 -10.56
N GLN A 143 -27.56 20.34 -11.08
CA GLN A 143 -27.70 20.56 -12.52
C GLN A 143 -26.35 20.26 -13.19
N PRO A 144 -26.29 19.35 -14.19
CA PRO A 144 -25.02 18.94 -14.76
C PRO A 144 -24.27 20.18 -15.21
N ALA A 145 -23.04 20.33 -14.70
CA ALA A 145 -22.19 21.46 -15.02
C ALA A 145 -22.07 21.55 -16.54
N ARG A 146 -22.71 22.56 -17.12
CA ARG A 146 -22.65 22.85 -18.55
C ARG A 146 -21.23 23.37 -18.84
N GLY A 147 -20.28 22.47 -19.13
CA GLY A 147 -18.93 22.82 -19.59
C GLY A 147 -17.80 22.07 -18.89
N GLY A 148 -17.53 20.85 -19.33
CA GLY A 148 -16.36 20.04 -18.93
C GLY A 148 -15.19 20.15 -19.92
N ASP A 149 -14.83 21.35 -20.35
CA ASP A 149 -13.62 21.60 -21.18
C ASP A 149 -12.45 22.20 -20.34
N ALA A 150 -12.51 22.11 -19.01
CA ALA A 150 -11.35 22.44 -18.18
C ALA A 150 -10.44 21.22 -18.10
N ALA A 151 -9.58 21.08 -19.12
CA ALA A 151 -8.47 20.13 -19.15
C ALA A 151 -7.73 20.11 -17.80
N VAL A 152 -7.64 18.91 -17.21
CA VAL A 152 -6.74 18.62 -16.10
C VAL A 152 -5.34 19.06 -16.51
N ARG A 153 -4.81 20.10 -15.85
CA ARG A 153 -3.45 20.59 -16.06
C ARG A 153 -2.50 19.61 -15.36
N PRO A 154 -1.67 18.82 -16.07
CA PRO A 154 -0.66 18.02 -15.41
C PRO A 154 0.35 18.97 -14.74
N GLY A 155 0.58 18.77 -13.45
CA GLY A 155 1.51 19.55 -12.64
C GLY A 155 2.92 19.51 -13.22
N GLY A 156 3.53 20.69 -13.38
CA GLY A 156 4.90 20.82 -13.82
C GLY A 156 5.87 20.32 -12.75
N PHE A 157 6.80 19.45 -13.15
CA PHE A 157 7.98 19.15 -12.37
C PHE A 157 8.90 20.37 -12.36
N ALA A 158 9.20 20.91 -11.17
CA ALA A 158 10.28 21.86 -10.99
C ALA A 158 11.61 21.09 -10.96
N GLY A 159 12.55 21.52 -11.81
CA GLY A 159 13.96 21.10 -11.77
C GLY A 159 14.78 21.86 -10.74
#